data_AF-A0A1H4CAY0-F1
#
_entry.id   AF-A0A1H4CAY0-F1
#
_cell.length_a   1.000
_cell.length_b   1.000
_cell.length_c   1.000
_cell.angle_alpha   90.00
_cell.angle_beta   90.00
_cell.angle_gamma   90.00
#
_symmetry.space_group_name_H-M   'P 1'
#
loop_
_entity.id
_entity.type
_entity.pdbx_description
1 polymer ?
#
loop_
_entity_poly.entity_id
_entity_poly.type
_entity_poly.pdbx_seq_one_letter_code
_entity_poly.pdbx_strand_id
1 'polypeptide(L)'
;MAKKLLYNRRIMGYVLLFGMGIFLLLHLLVCFGTIPYSSLWGTAITSQASLMKAEGFAVFFILLFMNGIVLELFHFRVSPRLPRGLLWGMVVYMGLNTLGYLRCDAMALKIGMSLFCLFLALLGLWMIFLSHRAERRRRLRQKRQKRHQ
;
A
#
# COMPACT_ATOMS: atom_id res chain seq x y z
N MET A 1 2.32 19.26 -19.76
CA MET A 1 3.04 18.65 -18.61
C MET A 1 2.16 18.33 -17.38
N ALA A 2 1.24 19.19 -16.93
CA ALA A 2 0.41 18.92 -15.72
C ALA A 2 -0.60 17.77 -15.90
N LYS A 3 -1.21 17.63 -17.08
CA LYS A 3 -2.11 16.51 -17.41
C LYS A 3 -1.37 15.15 -17.34
N LYS A 4 -0.14 15.07 -17.87
CA LYS A 4 0.73 13.88 -17.79
C LYS A 4 1.02 13.46 -16.34
N LEU A 5 1.30 14.41 -15.45
CA LEU A 5 1.53 14.14 -14.02
C LEU A 5 0.29 13.55 -13.33
N LEU A 6 -0.90 14.10 -13.61
CA LEU A 6 -2.17 13.62 -13.05
C LEU A 6 -2.54 12.24 -13.59
N TYR A 7 -2.31 12.01 -14.89
CA TYR A 7 -2.52 10.71 -15.55
C TYR A 7 -1.63 9.63 -14.92
N ASN A 8 -0.33 9.90 -14.79
CA ASN A 8 0.60 8.98 -14.15
C ASN A 8 0.18 8.66 -12.71
N ARG A 9 -0.25 9.67 -11.93
CA ARG A 9 -0.73 9.43 -10.56
C ARG A 9 -1.97 8.53 -10.51
N ARG A 10 -2.92 8.69 -11.45
CA ARG A 10 -4.11 7.84 -11.52
C ARG A 10 -3.76 6.39 -11.83
N ILE A 11 -2.91 6.17 -12.84
CA ILE A 11 -2.42 4.82 -13.17
C ILE A 11 -1.75 4.20 -11.94
N MET A 12 -0.82 4.91 -11.30
CA MET A 12 -0.12 4.38 -10.12
C MET A 12 -1.08 4.00 -9.00
N GLY A 13 -2.10 4.83 -8.72
CA GLY A 13 -3.10 4.48 -7.71
C GLY A 13 -3.95 3.26 -8.09
N TYR A 14 -4.31 3.09 -9.37
CA TYR A 14 -5.03 1.88 -9.80
C TYR A 14 -4.16 0.62 -9.74
N VAL A 15 -2.88 0.71 -10.13
CA VAL A 15 -1.92 -0.39 -10.00
C VAL A 15 -1.73 -0.76 -8.53
N LEU A 16 -1.61 0.23 -7.65
CA LEU A 16 -1.53 0.00 -6.20
C LEU A 16 -2.80 -0.66 -5.66
N LEU A 17 -3.99 -0.19 -6.04
CA LEU A 17 -5.25 -0.81 -5.61
C LEU A 17 -5.37 -2.26 -6.09
N PHE A 18 -4.97 -2.53 -7.34
CA PHE A 18 -4.95 -3.89 -7.89
C PHE A 18 -3.98 -4.79 -7.12
N GLY A 19 -2.77 -4.32 -6.86
CA GLY A 19 -1.78 -5.05 -6.05
C GLY A 19 -2.26 -5.30 -4.62
N MET A 20 -2.84 -4.28 -3.96
CA MET A 20 -3.44 -4.44 -2.64
C MET A 20 -4.63 -5.40 -2.66
N GLY A 21 -5.40 -5.44 -3.74
CA GLY A 21 -6.48 -6.40 -3.95
C GLY A 21 -5.98 -7.84 -4.05
N ILE A 22 -4.90 -8.08 -4.82
CA ILE A 22 -4.24 -9.39 -4.85
C ILE A 22 -3.75 -9.77 -3.44
N PHE A 23 -3.11 -8.84 -2.75
CA PHE A 23 -2.60 -9.10 -1.40
C PHE A 23 -3.73 -9.44 -0.42
N LEU A 24 -4.84 -8.70 -0.47
CA LEU A 24 -6.05 -8.98 0.29
C LEU A 24 -6.60 -10.37 0.00
N LEU A 25 -6.72 -10.74 -1.29
CA LEU A 25 -7.21 -12.05 -1.69
C LEU A 25 -6.34 -13.18 -1.13
N LEU A 26 -5.02 -13.04 -1.15
CA LEU A 26 -4.12 -14.02 -0.56
C LEU A 26 -4.38 -14.19 0.94
N HIS A 27 -4.50 -13.09 1.70
CA HIS A 27 -4.83 -13.15 3.13
C HIS A 27 -6.20 -13.78 3.40
N LEU A 28 -7.21 -13.47 2.58
CA LEU A 28 -8.53 -14.10 2.69
C LEU A 28 -8.48 -15.61 2.42
N LEU A 29 -7.69 -16.06 1.43
CA LEU A 29 -7.48 -17.48 1.17
C LEU A 29 -6.87 -18.20 2.38
N VAL A 30 -5.90 -17.58 3.07
CA VAL A 30 -5.36 -18.11 4.33
C VAL A 30 -6.44 -18.20 5.40
N CYS A 31 -7.29 -17.19 5.55
CA CYS A 31 -8.43 -17.23 6.49
C CYS A 31 -9.41 -18.37 6.21
N PHE A 32 -9.63 -18.73 4.94
CA PHE A 32 -10.48 -19.86 4.54
C PHE A 32 -9.79 -21.23 4.69
N GLY A 33 -8.53 -21.27 5.15
CA GLY A 33 -7.80 -22.51 5.38
C GLY A 33 -7.31 -23.19 4.11
N THR A 34 -7.32 -22.51 2.96
CA THR A 34 -6.85 -23.09 1.70
C THR A 34 -5.32 -23.23 1.66
N ILE A 35 -4.61 -22.50 2.52
CA ILE A 35 -3.14 -22.58 2.64
C ILE A 35 -2.78 -23.03 4.06
N PRO A 36 -2.08 -24.18 4.22
CA PRO A 36 -1.75 -24.70 5.54
C PRO A 36 -0.76 -23.78 6.29
N TYR A 37 -1.01 -23.59 7.58
CA TYR A 37 -0.21 -22.71 8.45
C TYR A 37 1.28 -23.09 8.51
N SER A 38 1.59 -24.38 8.37
CA SER A 38 2.97 -24.89 8.37
C SER A 38 3.78 -24.47 7.14
N SER A 39 3.12 -23.99 6.08
CA SER A 39 3.77 -23.50 4.86
C SER A 39 4.00 -21.99 4.86
N LEU A 40 3.37 -21.28 5.81
CA LEU A 40 3.32 -19.83 5.88
C LEU A 40 4.01 -19.37 7.15
N TRP A 41 5.16 -18.69 6.98
CA TRP A 41 5.94 -18.03 8.03
C TRP A 41 6.77 -18.98 8.90
N GLY A 42 8.06 -18.65 9.03
CA GLY A 42 8.96 -19.33 9.97
C GLY A 42 8.53 -19.09 11.42
N THR A 43 8.46 -20.18 12.18
CA THR A 43 8.46 -20.40 13.64
C THR A 43 7.62 -19.53 14.60
N ALA A 44 7.12 -18.34 14.24
CA ALA A 44 6.42 -17.43 15.16
C ALA A 44 4.93 -17.73 15.34
N ILE A 45 4.29 -18.41 14.38
CA ILE A 45 2.87 -18.75 14.44
C ILE A 45 2.74 -20.21 14.89
N THR A 46 2.49 -20.40 16.19
CA THR A 46 2.47 -21.72 16.82
C THR A 46 1.07 -22.35 16.94
N SER A 47 0.01 -21.60 16.59
CA SER A 47 -1.37 -22.07 16.67
C SER A 47 -2.26 -21.43 15.61
N GLN A 48 -3.33 -22.13 15.23
CA GLN A 48 -4.37 -21.64 14.32
C GLN A 48 -4.99 -20.33 14.81
N ALA A 49 -5.21 -20.20 16.13
CA ALA A 49 -5.76 -18.97 16.71
C ALA A 49 -4.80 -17.78 16.56
N SER A 50 -3.49 -18.00 16.70
CA SER A 50 -2.48 -16.97 16.48
C SER A 50 -2.41 -16.57 15.00
N LEU A 51 -2.53 -17.54 14.08
CA LEU A 51 -2.61 -17.27 12.65
C LEU A 51 -3.81 -16.36 12.34
N MET A 52 -5.01 -16.74 12.78
CA MET A 52 -6.23 -15.99 12.49
C MET A 52 -6.19 -14.55 13.04
N LYS A 53 -5.55 -14.33 14.21
CA LYS A 53 -5.31 -12.98 14.70
C LYS A 53 -4.38 -12.20 13.79
N ALA A 54 -3.25 -12.80 13.38
CA ALA A 54 -2.29 -12.14 12.48
C ALA A 54 -2.91 -11.81 11.12
N GLU A 55 -3.66 -12.73 10.54
CA GLU A 55 -4.40 -12.53 9.29
C GLU A 55 -5.47 -11.43 9.44
N GLY A 56 -6.21 -11.40 10.55
CA GLY A 56 -7.18 -10.33 10.83
C GLY A 56 -6.53 -8.95 10.90
N PHE A 57 -5.37 -8.83 11.56
CA PHE A 57 -4.59 -7.59 11.56
C PHE A 57 -4.13 -7.21 10.14
N ALA A 58 -3.64 -8.16 9.36
CA ALA A 58 -3.20 -7.92 7.99
C ALA A 58 -4.34 -7.40 7.11
N VAL A 59 -5.51 -8.07 7.13
CA VAL A 59 -6.70 -7.65 6.40
C VAL A 59 -7.14 -6.24 6.79
N PHE A 60 -7.18 -5.93 8.09
CA PHE A 60 -7.51 -4.58 8.57
C PHE A 60 -6.58 -3.52 7.99
N PHE A 61 -5.27 -3.71 8.06
CA PHE A 61 -4.30 -2.75 7.54
C PHE A 61 -4.37 -2.63 6.02
N ILE A 62 -4.57 -3.73 5.30
CA ILE A 62 -4.72 -3.71 3.84
C ILE A 62 -5.92 -2.86 3.44
N LEU A 63 -7.08 -3.07 4.06
CA LEU A 63 -8.28 -2.28 3.82
C LEU A 63 -8.06 -0.79 4.18
N LEU A 64 -7.39 -0.52 5.30
CA LEU A 64 -7.05 0.83 5.73
C LEU A 64 -6.18 1.55 4.69
N PHE A 65 -5.17 0.88 4.14
CA PHE A 65 -4.30 1.44 3.11
C PHE A 65 -4.99 1.60 1.75
N MET A 66 -5.85 0.65 1.36
CA MET A 66 -6.69 0.79 0.17
C MET A 66 -7.56 2.06 0.25
N ASN A 67 -8.15 2.34 1.42
CA ASN A 67 -8.86 3.59 1.67
C ASN A 67 -7.94 4.81 1.50
N GLY A 68 -6.71 4.76 2.02
CA GLY A 68 -5.71 5.82 1.81
C GLY A 68 -5.42 6.11 0.33
N ILE A 69 -5.28 5.07 -0.49
CA ILE A 69 -5.05 5.19 -1.94
C ILE A 69 -6.27 5.81 -2.63
N VAL A 70 -7.48 5.35 -2.32
CA VAL A 70 -8.74 5.88 -2.86
C VAL A 70 -8.89 7.37 -2.51
N LEU A 71 -8.64 7.73 -1.25
CA LEU A 71 -8.70 9.13 -0.80
C LEU A 71 -7.73 10.03 -1.58
N GLU A 72 -6.50 9.56 -1.83
CA GLU A 72 -5.51 10.30 -2.63
C GLU A 72 -5.92 10.42 -4.11
N LEU A 73 -6.58 9.41 -4.68
CA LEU A 73 -7.02 9.42 -6.08
C LEU A 73 -8.17 10.40 -6.31
N PHE A 74 -9.21 10.32 -5.49
CA PHE A 74 -10.48 11.02 -5.76
C PHE A 74 -10.58 12.40 -5.11
N HIS A 75 -9.60 12.82 -4.30
CA HIS A 75 -9.56 14.17 -3.70
C HIS A 75 -10.85 14.50 -2.95
N PHE A 76 -11.35 13.56 -2.15
CA PHE A 76 -12.44 13.84 -1.23
C PHE A 76 -12.12 15.06 -0.36
N ARG A 77 -13.16 15.69 0.22
CA ARG A 77 -13.04 16.88 1.09
C ARG A 77 -12.41 16.55 2.46
N VAL A 78 -11.31 15.81 2.47
CA VAL A 78 -10.51 15.47 3.62
C VAL A 78 -9.20 16.24 3.59
N SER A 79 -8.61 16.47 4.77
CA SER A 79 -7.28 17.06 4.87
C SER A 79 -6.29 16.22 4.07
N PRO A 80 -5.46 16.81 3.20
CA PRO A 80 -4.54 16.05 2.35
C PRO A 80 -3.38 15.41 3.16
N ARG A 81 -3.32 15.65 4.47
CA ARG A 81 -2.37 14.98 5.39
C ARG A 81 -2.79 13.53 5.67
N LEU A 82 -4.09 13.25 5.76
CA LEU A 82 -4.61 11.93 6.08
C LEU A 82 -4.25 10.87 5.02
N PRO A 83 -4.58 11.02 3.72
CA PRO A 83 -4.22 10.03 2.71
C PRO A 83 -2.71 9.85 2.59
N ARG A 84 -1.93 10.92 2.77
CA ARG A 84 -0.46 10.84 2.78
C ARG A 84 0.09 10.08 3.98
N GLY A 85 -0.48 10.27 5.17
CA GLY A 85 -0.12 9.51 6.35
C GLY A 85 -0.40 8.01 6.16
N LEU A 86 -1.56 7.68 5.59
CA LEU A 86 -1.91 6.29 5.27
C LEU A 86 -0.99 5.67 4.22
N LEU A 87 -0.63 6.41 3.16
CA LEU A 87 0.33 5.95 2.15
C LEU A 87 1.73 5.72 2.76
N TRP A 88 2.19 6.59 3.65
CA TRP A 88 3.45 6.36 4.38
C TRP A 88 3.38 5.13 5.28
N GLY A 89 2.28 4.96 6.01
CA GLY A 89 2.02 3.75 6.80
C GLY A 89 2.07 2.49 5.94
N MET A 90 1.46 2.52 4.76
CA MET A 90 1.50 1.43 3.78
C MET A 90 2.94 1.12 3.35
N VAL A 91 3.74 2.14 3.00
CA VAL A 91 5.15 1.94 2.60
C VAL A 91 5.95 1.27 3.71
N VAL A 92 5.81 1.75 4.95
CA VAL A 92 6.51 1.15 6.10
C VAL A 92 6.05 -0.28 6.33
N TYR A 93 4.74 -0.52 6.33
CA TYR A 93 4.15 -1.85 6.51
C TYR A 93 4.62 -2.84 5.44
N MET A 94 4.62 -2.43 4.17
CA MET A 94 5.10 -3.26 3.06
C MET A 94 6.62 -3.48 3.11
N GLY A 95 7.39 -2.48 3.56
CA GLY A 95 8.82 -2.63 3.81
C GLY A 95 9.10 -3.66 4.92
N LEU A 96 8.34 -3.61 6.02
CA LEU A 96 8.44 -4.60 7.09
C LEU A 96 8.03 -6.00 6.62
N ASN A 97 6.95 -6.12 5.83
CA ASN A 97 6.54 -7.40 5.24
C ASN A 97 7.61 -7.96 4.30
N THR A 98 8.31 -7.11 3.54
CA THR A 98 9.46 -7.55 2.73
C THR A 98 10.52 -8.21 3.61
N LEU A 99 10.89 -7.58 4.73
CA LEU A 99 11.84 -8.16 5.69
C LEU A 99 11.30 -9.45 6.35
N GLY A 100 10.00 -9.52 6.62
CA GLY A 100 9.33 -10.71 7.14
C GLY A 100 9.41 -11.89 6.18
N TYR A 101 9.07 -11.67 4.91
CA TYR A 101 9.12 -12.72 3.89
C TYR A 101 10.55 -13.17 3.57
N LEU A 102 11.55 -12.28 3.64
CA LEU A 102 12.97 -12.65 3.48
C LEU A 102 13.43 -13.71 4.50
N ARG A 103 12.76 -13.80 5.65
CA ARG A 103 13.03 -14.76 6.72
C ARG A 103 12.23 -16.06 6.63
N CYS A 104 11.32 -16.21 5.66
CA CYS A 104 10.56 -17.45 5.48
C CYS A 104 11.44 -18.60 4.98
N ASP A 105 11.18 -19.83 5.39
CA ASP A 105 11.95 -20.99 4.91
C ASP A 105 11.61 -21.38 3.47
N ALA A 106 10.32 -21.26 3.09
CA ALA A 106 9.85 -21.55 1.76
C ALA A 106 10.39 -20.55 0.72
N MET A 107 11.29 -21.00 -0.16
CA MET A 107 11.98 -20.15 -1.15
C MET A 107 11.00 -19.40 -2.08
N ALA A 108 9.92 -20.06 -2.50
CA ALA A 108 8.90 -19.44 -3.35
C ALA A 108 8.21 -18.25 -2.67
N LEU A 109 7.80 -18.41 -1.41
CA LEU A 109 7.23 -17.32 -0.61
C LEU A 109 8.27 -16.24 -0.34
N LYS A 110 9.48 -16.65 0.03
CA LYS A 110 10.59 -15.74 0.32
C LYS A 110 10.82 -14.78 -0.83
N ILE A 111 10.99 -15.28 -2.05
CA ILE A 111 11.31 -14.44 -3.21
C ILE A 111 10.04 -13.74 -3.72
N GLY A 112 8.98 -14.49 -3.97
CA GLY A 112 7.76 -13.98 -4.58
C GLY A 112 7.12 -12.87 -3.77
N MET A 113 6.88 -13.12 -2.47
CA MET A 113 6.20 -12.16 -1.61
C MET A 113 7.10 -10.99 -1.20
N SER A 114 8.40 -11.21 -1.00
CA SER A 114 9.32 -10.09 -0.73
C SER A 114 9.40 -9.12 -1.90
N LEU A 115 9.55 -9.63 -3.13
CA LEU A 115 9.57 -8.78 -4.32
C LEU A 115 8.24 -8.07 -4.52
N PHE A 116 7.13 -8.76 -4.27
CA PHE A 116 5.80 -8.17 -4.36
C PHE A 116 5.59 -7.03 -3.35
N CYS A 117 5.91 -7.25 -2.07
CA CYS A 117 5.81 -6.22 -1.04
C CYS A 117 6.76 -5.04 -1.33
N LEU A 118 7.98 -5.31 -1.77
CA LEU A 118 8.94 -4.27 -2.15
C LEU A 118 8.42 -3.44 -3.33
N PHE A 119 7.87 -4.09 -4.35
CA PHE A 119 7.26 -3.42 -5.49
C PHE A 119 6.12 -2.48 -5.07
N LEU A 120 5.21 -2.94 -4.20
CA LEU A 120 4.13 -2.09 -3.67
C LEU A 120 4.67 -0.92 -2.83
N ALA A 121 5.70 -1.14 -2.02
CA ALA A 121 6.34 -0.09 -1.24
C ALA A 121 6.96 1.00 -2.15
N LEU A 122 7.67 0.60 -3.21
CA LEU A 122 8.27 1.52 -4.18
C LEU A 122 7.20 2.29 -4.97
N LEU A 123 6.11 1.63 -5.38
CA LEU A 123 4.98 2.31 -6.01
C LEU A 123 4.31 3.31 -5.06
N GLY A 124 4.16 2.95 -3.77
CA GLY A 124 3.64 3.84 -2.74
C GLY A 124 4.50 5.10 -2.58
N LEU A 125 5.82 4.93 -2.47
CA LEU A 125 6.79 6.03 -2.43
C LEU A 125 6.69 6.92 -3.68
N TRP A 126 6.58 6.31 -4.85
CA TRP A 126 6.41 7.04 -6.10
C TRP A 126 5.10 7.85 -6.08
N MET A 127 3.99 7.25 -5.64
CA MET A 127 2.70 7.94 -5.55
C MET A 127 2.76 9.13 -4.59
N ILE A 128 3.41 8.99 -3.43
CA ILE A 128 3.64 10.09 -2.48
C ILE A 128 4.41 11.22 -3.15
N PHE A 129 5.50 10.89 -3.86
CA PHE A 129 6.32 11.88 -4.56
C PHE A 129 5.54 12.64 -5.65
N LEU A 130 4.75 11.94 -6.46
CA LEU A 130 3.89 12.56 -7.48
C LEU A 130 2.85 13.49 -6.84
N SER A 131 2.28 13.07 -5.71
CA SER A 131 1.27 13.82 -4.98
C SER A 131 1.86 15.11 -4.39
N HIS A 132 3.05 15.04 -3.81
CA HIS A 132 3.79 16.21 -3.33
C HIS A 132 4.11 17.21 -4.47
N ARG A 133 4.56 16.70 -5.63
CA ARG A 133 4.80 17.54 -6.82
C ARG A 133 3.52 18.20 -7.33
N ALA A 134 2.40 17.48 -7.36
CA ALA A 134 1.11 18.00 -7.81
C ALA A 134 0.61 19.12 -6.88
N GLU A 135 0.72 18.93 -5.56
CA GLU A 135 0.32 19.93 -4.57
C GLU A 135 1.18 21.19 -4.64
N ARG A 136 2.52 21.04 -4.73
CA ARG A 136 3.44 22.18 -4.88
C ARG A 136 3.07 23.04 -6.10
N ARG A 137 2.72 22.40 -7.22
CA ARG A 137 2.26 23.11 -8.43
C ARG A 137 0.92 23.82 -8.23
N ARG A 138 -0.05 23.21 -7.53
CA ARG A 138 -1.33 23.86 -7.21
C ARG A 138 -1.13 25.11 -6.36
N ARG A 139 -0.30 25.04 -5.32
CA ARG A 139 0.04 26.18 -4.46
C ARG A 139 0.70 27.32 -5.24
N LEU A 140 1.63 27.01 -6.15
CA LEU A 140 2.27 28.01 -7.01
C LEU A 140 1.28 28.69 -7.96
N ARG A 141 0.32 27.95 -8.52
CA ARG A 141 -0.73 28.52 -9.38
C ARG A 141 -1.66 29.47 -8.60
N GLN A 142 -2.06 29.07 -7.39
CA GLN A 142 -2.87 29.92 -6.50
C GLN A 142 -2.14 31.21 -6.13
N LYS A 143 -0.82 31.13 -5.81
CA LYS A 143 0.00 32.32 -5.54
C LYS A 143 0.10 33.26 -6.75
N ARG A 144 0.19 32.72 -7.97
CA ARG A 144 0.20 33.55 -9.20
C ARG A 144 -1.15 34.23 -9.43
N GLN A 145 -2.26 33.51 -9.27
CA GLN A 145 -3.60 34.09 -9.43
C GLN A 145 -3.84 35.24 -8.44
N LYS A 146 -3.42 35.07 -7.17
CA LYS A 146 -3.50 36.12 -6.14
C LYS A 146 -2.60 37.34 -6.38
N ARG A 147 -1.61 37.28 -7.29
CA ARG A 147 -0.76 38.42 -7.64
C ARG A 147 -1.32 39.25 -8.81
N HIS A 148 -2.31 38.71 -9.52
CA HIS A 148 -2.96 39.36 -10.66
C HIS A 148 -4.40 39.81 -10.32
N GLN A 149 -4.79 39.68 -9.05
CA GLN A 149 -5.98 40.28 -8.44
C GLN A 149 -5.50 41.41 -7.55
#